data_AF-A0A7Y5Q2W2-F1
#
_entry.id   AF-A0A7Y5Q2W2-F1
#
_cell.length_a   1.000
_cell.length_b   1.000
_cell.length_c   1.000
_cell.angle_alpha   90.00
_cell.angle_beta   90.00
_cell.angle_gamma   90.00
#
_symmetry.space_group_name_H-M   'P 1'
#
loop_
_entity.id
_entity.type
_entity.pdbx_description
1 polymer ?
#
loop_
_entity_poly.entity_id
_entity_poly.type
_entity_poly.pdbx_seq_one_letter_code
_entity_poly.pdbx_strand_id
1 'polypeptide(L)' 'LGVALLAGVGTGVWPAVEAACDAIIKPVEVTEPRAAQAAVYQDIYSELYASLYGNLRAQFARGAAIVARLAP' A
#
# COMPACT_ATOMS: atom_id res chain seq x y z
N LEU A 1 -13.38 6.54 12.49
CA LEU A 1 -12.33 7.31 13.19
C LEU A 1 -11.88 8.52 12.37
N GLY A 2 -11.36 8.33 11.14
CA GLY A 2 -10.83 9.44 10.32
C GLY A 2 -11.75 10.65 10.17
N VAL A 3 -13.02 10.46 9.79
CA VAL A 3 -13.99 11.56 9.66
C VAL A 3 -14.24 12.30 10.99
N ALA A 4 -14.22 11.59 12.12
CA ALA A 4 -14.42 12.21 13.44
C ALA A 4 -13.23 13.10 13.83
N LEU A 5 -12.00 12.69 13.51
CA LEU A 5 -10.80 13.52 13.71
C LEU A 5 -10.88 14.79 12.84
N LEU A 6 -11.24 14.63 11.56
CA LEU A 6 -11.41 15.77 10.65
C LEU A 6 -12.50 16.73 11.10
N ALA A 7 -13.63 16.22 11.62
CA ALA A 7 -14.68 17.04 12.21
C ALA A 7 -14.18 17.79 13.45
N GLY A 8 -13.35 17.14 14.29
CA GLY A 8 -12.69 17.79 15.42
C GLY A 8 -11.77 18.93 14.99
N VAL A 9 -11.02 18.78 13.91
CA VAL A 9 -10.21 19.88 13.34
C VAL A 9 -11.11 20.99 12.79
N GLY A 10 -12.14 20.64 12.01
CA GLY A 10 -13.08 21.60 11.41
C GLY A 10 -13.90 22.39 12.44
N THR A 11 -14.08 21.83 13.64
CA THR A 11 -14.74 22.49 14.78
C THR A 11 -13.77 23.18 15.74
N GLY A 12 -12.45 23.10 15.49
CA GLY A 12 -11.42 23.77 16.28
C GLY A 12 -10.98 23.04 17.55
N VAL A 13 -11.39 21.79 17.75
CA VAL A 13 -10.93 20.93 18.88
C VAL A 13 -9.42 20.66 18.79
N TRP A 14 -8.91 20.48 17.58
CA TRP A 14 -7.48 20.40 17.30
C TRP A 14 -7.07 21.43 16.25
N PRO A 15 -5.85 22.00 16.34
CA PRO A 15 -5.38 23.02 15.41
C PRO A 15 -5.01 22.46 14.03
N ALA A 16 -4.78 21.15 13.92
CA ALA A 16 -4.37 20.47 12.69
C ALA A 16 -4.72 18.98 12.74
N VAL A 17 -4.69 18.31 11.59
CA VAL A 17 -5.00 16.87 11.46
C VAL A 17 -3.93 16.03 12.14
N GLU A 18 -2.67 16.40 11.99
CA GLU A 18 -1.52 15.77 12.61
C GLU A 18 -1.68 15.75 14.14
N ALA A 19 -2.07 16.89 14.73
CA ALA A 19 -2.31 17.00 16.16
C ALA A 19 -3.46 16.07 16.65
N ALA A 20 -4.53 15.93 15.85
CA ALA A 20 -5.62 15.01 16.17
C ALA A 20 -5.19 13.53 16.05
N CYS A 21 -4.40 13.21 15.03
CA CYS A 21 -3.82 11.89 14.82
C CYS A 21 -2.87 11.50 15.97
N ASP A 22 -1.95 12.38 16.36
CA ASP A 22 -0.99 12.13 17.44
C ASP A 22 -1.68 11.94 18.80
N ALA A 23 -2.77 12.66 19.04
CA ALA A 23 -3.55 12.55 20.27
C ALA A 23 -4.27 11.19 20.39
N ILE A 24 -4.80 10.66 19.28
CA ILE A 24 -5.77 9.56 19.31
C ILE A 24 -5.22 8.24 18.74
N ILE A 25 -4.37 8.31 17.71
CA ILE A 25 -3.83 7.12 17.04
C ILE A 25 -2.59 6.67 17.80
N LYS A 26 -2.61 5.43 18.30
CA LYS A 26 -1.48 4.79 18.98
C LYS A 26 -1.12 3.47 18.28
N PRO A 27 0.14 3.25 17.91
CA PRO A 27 0.58 1.95 17.40
C PRO A 27 0.31 0.87 18.44
N VAL A 28 -0.37 -0.20 18.05
CA VAL A 28 -0.61 -1.37 18.91
C VAL A 28 0.55 -2.35 18.81
N GLU A 29 1.09 -2.51 17.59
CA GLU A 29 2.21 -3.38 17.30
C GLU A 29 3.05 -2.75 16.19
N VAL A 30 4.37 -2.95 16.26
CA VAL A 30 5.32 -2.56 15.22
C VAL A 30 6.06 -3.81 14.78
N THR A 31 6.01 -4.12 13.49
CA THR A 31 6.74 -5.25 12.91
C THR A 31 7.98 -4.73 12.20
N GLU A 32 9.14 -4.96 12.81
CA GLU A 32 10.42 -4.56 12.24
C GLU A 32 10.92 -5.57 11.21
N PRO A 33 11.51 -5.11 10.09
CA PRO A 33 12.08 -6.01 9.10
C PRO A 33 13.29 -6.74 9.67
N ARG A 34 13.35 -8.06 9.44
CA ARG A 34 14.55 -8.84 9.72
C ARG A 34 15.58 -8.54 8.63
N ALA A 35 16.64 -7.80 8.97
CA ALA A 35 17.62 -7.27 8.01
C ALA A 35 18.12 -8.31 6.98
N ALA A 36 18.46 -9.52 7.43
CA ALA A 36 18.90 -10.60 6.54
C ALA A 36 17.83 -11.03 5.53
N GLN A 37 16.56 -11.07 5.93
CA GLN A 37 15.45 -11.41 5.02
C GLN A 37 15.14 -10.25 4.08
N ALA A 38 15.18 -9.01 4.58
CA ALA A 38 14.94 -7.82 3.76
C ALA A 38 15.93 -7.73 2.60
N ALA A 39 17.21 -8.04 2.83
CA ALA A 39 18.23 -8.08 1.79
C ALA A 39 17.91 -9.14 0.71
N VAL A 40 17.58 -10.37 1.14
CA VAL A 40 17.20 -11.45 0.20
C VAL A 40 15.97 -11.07 -0.64
N TYR A 41 14.95 -10.49 -0.01
CA TYR A 41 13.76 -10.02 -0.73
C TYR A 41 14.09 -8.89 -1.70
N GLN A 42 15.00 -7.99 -1.33
CA GLN A 42 15.43 -6.88 -2.18
C GLN A 42 16.14 -7.37 -3.44
N ASP A 43 17.03 -8.35 -3.32
CA ASP A 43 17.75 -8.92 -4.47
C ASP A 43 16.79 -9.64 -5.43
N ILE A 44 15.89 -10.46 -4.89
CA ILE A 44 14.85 -11.13 -5.70
C ILE A 44 13.94 -10.10 -6.38
N TYR A 45 13.61 -9.02 -5.66
CA TYR A 45 12.77 -7.96 -6.19
C TYR A 45 13.43 -7.26 -7.39
N SER A 46 14.69 -6.84 -7.23
CA SER A 46 15.41 -6.06 -8.22
C SER A 46 15.81 -6.88 -9.44
N GLU A 47 16.30 -8.09 -9.24
CA GLU A 47 16.85 -8.92 -10.33
C GLU A 47 15.77 -9.64 -11.12
N LEU A 48 14.69 -10.07 -10.45
CA LEU A 48 13.71 -10.96 -11.05
C LEU A 48 12.32 -10.32 -11.13
N TYR A 49 11.74 -9.98 -9.99
CA TYR A 49 10.33 -9.61 -9.93
C TYR A 49 10.02 -8.34 -10.74
N ALA A 50 10.80 -7.27 -10.58
CA ALA A 50 10.54 -5.99 -11.25
C ALA A 50 10.54 -6.12 -12.78
N SER A 51 11.53 -6.84 -13.33
CA SER A 51 11.64 -7.12 -14.76
C SER A 51 10.48 -8.00 -15.25
N LEU A 52 10.20 -9.11 -14.56
CA LEU A 52 9.12 -10.01 -14.93
C LEU A 52 7.76 -9.33 -14.90
N TYR A 53 7.48 -8.54 -13.86
CA TYR A 53 6.23 -7.80 -13.75
C TYR A 53 6.06 -6.85 -14.94
N GLY A 54 7.10 -6.07 -15.28
CA GLY A 54 7.09 -5.19 -16.45
C GLY A 54 6.80 -5.94 -17.75
N ASN A 55 7.50 -7.05 -17.98
CA ASN A 55 7.36 -7.86 -19.19
C ASN A 55 5.99 -8.55 -19.32
N LEU A 56 5.42 -9.00 -18.19
CA LEU A 56 4.21 -9.80 -18.17
C LEU A 56 2.93 -8.97 -18.02
N ARG A 57 2.99 -7.75 -17.48
CA ARG A 57 1.80 -6.90 -17.24
C ARG A 57 0.92 -6.75 -18.48
N ALA A 58 1.51 -6.39 -19.61
CA ALA A 58 0.77 -6.23 -20.86
C ALA A 58 0.26 -7.57 -21.43
N GLN A 59 0.98 -8.67 -21.18
CA GLN A 59 0.57 -10.01 -21.61
C GLN A 59 -0.68 -10.45 -20.87
N PHE A 60 -0.70 -10.29 -19.55
CA PHE A 60 -1.88 -10.61 -18.74
C PHE A 60 -3.08 -9.73 -19.10
N ALA A 61 -2.87 -8.43 -19.35
CA ALA A 61 -3.94 -7.55 -19.82
C ALA A 61 -4.53 -8.01 -21.17
N ARG A 62 -3.67 -8.42 -22.11
CA ARG A 62 -4.11 -8.98 -23.39
C ARG A 62 -4.84 -10.31 -23.22
N GLY A 63 -4.32 -11.20 -22.38
CA GLY A 63 -4.96 -12.47 -22.06
C GLY A 63 -6.35 -12.27 -21.48
N ALA A 64 -6.50 -11.34 -20.52
CA ALA A 64 -7.79 -10.98 -19.94
C ALA A 64 -8.77 -10.45 -21.00
N ALA A 65 -8.32 -9.58 -21.91
CA ALA A 65 -9.16 -9.07 -23.01
C ALA A 65 -9.60 -10.19 -23.97
N ILE A 66 -8.71 -11.15 -24.25
CA ILE A 66 -9.06 -12.32 -25.07
C ILE A 66 -10.12 -13.17 -24.37
N VAL A 67 -9.94 -13.46 -23.08
CA VAL A 67 -10.92 -14.23 -22.30
C VAL A 67 -12.26 -13.51 -22.26
N ALA A 68 -12.28 -12.20 -22.00
CA ALA A 68 -13.50 -11.41 -21.97
C ALA A 68 -14.25 -11.39 -23.32
N ARG A 69 -13.52 -11.43 -24.44
CA ARG A 69 -14.11 -11.52 -25.78
C ARG A 69 -14.70 -12.90 -26.09
N LEU A 70 -14.14 -13.95 -25.51
CA LEU A 70 -14.57 -15.34 -25.75
C LEU A 70 -15.56 -15.86 -24.71
N ALA A 71 -15.73 -15.13 -23.61
CA ALA A 71 -16.75 -15.42 -22.62
C ALA A 71 -18.15 -15.14 -23.23
N PRO A 72 -19.11 -16.08 -23.07
CA PRO A 72 -20.45 -15.97 -23.64
C PRO A 72 -21.33 -14.91 -22.97
#